data_AF-A0A7J5CGC0-F1
#
_entry.id   AF-A0A7J5CGC0-F1
#
_cell.length_a   1.000
_cell.length_b   1.000
_cell.length_c   1.000
_cell.angle_alpha   90.00
_cell.angle_beta   90.00
_cell.angle_gamma   90.00
#
_symmetry.space_group_name_H-M   'P 1'
#
loop_
_entity.id
_entity.type
_entity.pdbx_description
1 polymer ?
#
loop_
_entity_poly.entity_id
_entity_poly.type
_entity_poly.pdbx_seq_one_letter_code
_entity_poly.pdbx_strand_id
1 'polypeptide(L)'
;MLLDQETENEIAYELCQLLGRAILPVSGSDGPGRPGTTFGTAFFYSELVGATDDGEVVHEWLLTAAATTRTPYGEIGLRPSVTEPAEAAAEPIALPDFADRWLHLAELGLAAMPTGGLHGHAEDGGWSWRTQQVTDAVAAPADMVARVGVEPGSAFVLALGVGDDGSRPLEAVIERVARAGDGVRVTTELPSGYVGAPVFGVEALDGELSLRCLGLLLPADDGGHPVATFDRIRSALAAATADHR
;
A
#
# COMPACT_ATOMS: atom_id res chain seq x y z
N MET A 1 -16.99 8.98 -10.66
CA MET A 1 -16.82 9.82 -11.87
C MET A 1 -15.91 9.09 -12.84
N LEU A 2 -16.21 9.11 -14.14
CA LEU A 2 -15.32 8.56 -15.16
C LEU A 2 -14.52 9.69 -15.80
N LEU A 3 -13.23 9.46 -15.97
CA LEU A 3 -12.33 10.35 -16.70
C LEU A 3 -12.21 9.92 -18.16
N ASP A 4 -11.80 10.84 -19.03
CA ASP A 4 -11.36 10.48 -20.37
C ASP A 4 -9.97 9.82 -20.32
N GLN A 5 -9.63 9.10 -21.37
CA GLN A 5 -8.41 8.27 -21.41
C GLN A 5 -7.11 9.09 -21.34
N GLU A 6 -7.10 10.33 -21.85
CA GLU A 6 -5.90 11.17 -21.81
C GLU A 6 -5.61 11.58 -20.36
N THR A 7 -6.65 12.04 -19.65
CA THR A 7 -6.57 12.38 -18.23
C THR A 7 -6.20 11.16 -17.37
N GLU A 8 -6.75 9.97 -17.64
CA GLU A 8 -6.39 8.75 -16.91
C GLU A 8 -4.89 8.40 -17.09
N ASN A 9 -4.36 8.51 -18.30
CA ASN A 9 -2.95 8.21 -18.56
C ASN A 9 -1.99 9.21 -17.90
N GLU A 10 -2.35 10.50 -17.90
CA GLU A 10 -1.57 11.56 -17.23
C GLU A 10 -1.49 11.30 -15.72
N ILE A 11 -2.64 11.03 -15.08
CA ILE A 11 -2.70 10.69 -13.66
C ILE A 11 -1.87 9.44 -13.33
N ALA A 12 -1.99 8.38 -14.12
CA ALA A 12 -1.24 7.14 -13.89
C ALA A 12 0.28 7.40 -13.93
N TYR A 13 0.74 8.23 -14.87
CA TYR A 13 2.14 8.63 -14.96
C TYR A 13 2.58 9.47 -13.75
N GLU A 14 1.79 10.46 -13.33
CA GLU A 14 2.10 11.29 -12.16
C GLU A 14 2.14 10.49 -10.86
N LEU A 15 1.21 9.55 -10.66
CA LEU A 15 1.20 8.65 -9.49
C LEU A 15 2.50 7.86 -9.37
N CYS A 16 3.03 7.34 -10.48
CA CYS A 16 4.32 6.66 -10.49
C CYS A 16 5.48 7.58 -10.04
N GLN A 17 5.44 8.87 -10.36
CA GLN A 17 6.50 9.82 -10.00
C GLN A 17 6.39 10.32 -8.56
N LEU A 18 5.16 10.51 -8.08
CA LEU A 18 4.86 11.07 -6.77
C LEU A 18 4.84 10.03 -5.66
N LEU A 19 4.39 8.81 -5.95
CA LEU A 19 4.18 7.74 -4.96
C LEU A 19 4.84 6.42 -5.38
N GLY A 20 5.55 6.38 -6.50
CA GLY A 20 6.29 5.17 -6.90
C GLY A 20 7.35 4.76 -5.90
N ARG A 21 7.85 5.67 -5.04
CA ARG A 21 8.75 5.33 -3.92
C ARG A 21 8.02 5.03 -2.60
N ALA A 22 6.68 5.04 -2.59
CA ALA A 22 5.86 4.62 -1.47
C ALA A 22 5.80 3.10 -1.36
N ILE A 23 5.98 2.38 -2.47
CA ILE A 23 5.59 0.97 -2.55
C ILE A 23 6.80 0.03 -2.60
N LEU A 24 6.67 -1.14 -1.99
CA LEU A 24 7.69 -2.20 -1.93
C LEU A 24 7.07 -3.55 -2.32
N PRO A 25 7.81 -4.41 -3.03
CA PRO A 25 7.34 -5.75 -3.31
C PRO A 25 7.50 -6.59 -2.06
N VAL A 26 6.45 -7.34 -1.74
CA VAL A 26 6.47 -8.31 -0.65
C VAL A 26 6.30 -9.70 -1.24
N SER A 27 7.07 -10.65 -0.73
CA SER A 27 6.91 -12.07 -1.02
C SER A 27 7.04 -12.91 0.23
N GLY A 28 6.26 -13.98 0.32
CA GLY A 28 6.33 -14.96 1.39
C GLY A 28 6.77 -16.32 0.87
N SER A 29 7.45 -17.11 1.70
CA SER A 29 7.92 -18.45 1.36
C SER A 29 7.93 -19.39 2.58
N ASP A 30 8.01 -20.70 2.33
CA ASP A 30 8.04 -21.73 3.39
C ASP A 30 9.41 -21.87 4.08
N GLY A 31 10.44 -21.14 3.63
CA GLY A 31 11.80 -21.32 4.13
C GLY A 31 12.81 -20.34 3.53
N PRO A 32 13.97 -20.15 4.18
CA PRO A 32 15.01 -19.25 3.69
C PRO A 32 15.55 -19.74 2.33
N GLY A 33 15.66 -18.83 1.37
CA GLY A 33 16.11 -19.13 0.00
C GLY A 33 15.17 -20.02 -0.81
N ARG A 34 13.94 -20.28 -0.33
CA ARG A 34 12.90 -20.96 -1.11
C ARG A 34 12.20 -19.96 -2.04
N PRO A 35 11.72 -20.42 -3.21
CA PRO A 35 10.90 -19.57 -4.07
C PRO A 35 9.69 -18.98 -3.32
N GLY A 36 9.33 -17.75 -3.66
CA GLY A 36 8.14 -17.12 -3.15
C GLY A 36 6.88 -17.91 -3.52
N THR A 37 6.02 -18.17 -2.55
CA THR A 37 4.72 -18.82 -2.71
C THR A 37 3.58 -17.81 -2.66
N THR A 38 3.81 -16.65 -2.05
CA THR A 38 2.89 -15.50 -2.04
C THR A 38 3.61 -14.27 -2.56
N PHE A 39 2.88 -13.43 -3.29
CA PHE A 39 3.37 -12.16 -3.82
C PHE A 39 2.34 -11.08 -3.54
N GLY A 40 2.81 -9.88 -3.26
CA GLY A 40 1.97 -8.70 -3.12
C GLY A 40 2.77 -7.41 -3.17
N THR A 41 2.07 -6.32 -2.95
CA THR A 41 2.61 -4.98 -2.81
C THR A 41 2.38 -4.52 -1.38
N ALA A 42 3.35 -3.83 -0.80
CA ALA A 42 3.19 -3.06 0.42
C ALA A 42 3.46 -1.58 0.14
N PHE A 43 2.95 -0.70 0.98
CA PHE A 43 3.23 0.73 0.85
C PHE A 43 3.37 1.43 2.21
N PHE A 44 4.20 2.48 2.23
CA PHE A 44 4.39 3.31 3.41
C PHE A 44 3.20 4.25 3.61
N TYR A 45 2.66 4.22 4.82
CA TYR A 45 1.64 5.15 5.32
C TYR A 45 2.19 5.87 6.56
N SER A 46 2.01 7.19 6.62
CA SER A 46 2.31 7.99 7.80
C SER A 46 1.12 8.80 8.29
N GLU A 47 0.91 8.77 9.60
CA GLU A 47 -0.12 9.53 10.31
C GLU A 47 0.53 10.49 11.30
N LEU A 48 0.08 11.74 11.29
CA LEU A 48 0.47 12.73 12.29
C LEU A 48 -0.34 12.48 13.57
N VAL A 49 0.32 11.96 14.61
CA VAL A 49 -0.35 11.60 15.87
C VAL A 49 -0.30 12.71 16.93
N GLY A 50 0.54 13.73 16.73
CA GLY A 50 0.60 14.89 17.60
C GLY A 50 1.75 15.83 17.25
N ALA A 51 1.87 16.90 18.04
CA ALA A 51 3.00 17.82 18.00
C ALA A 51 3.52 18.03 19.43
N THR A 52 4.84 18.04 19.57
CA THR A 52 5.58 18.34 20.80
C THR A 52 6.43 19.59 20.58
N ASP A 53 7.03 20.12 21.65
CA ASP A 53 7.98 21.24 21.55
C ASP A 53 9.21 20.89 20.69
N ASP A 54 9.53 19.59 20.57
CA ASP A 54 10.63 19.05 19.77
C ASP A 54 10.24 18.70 18.33
N GLY A 55 8.95 18.84 17.97
CA GLY A 55 8.45 18.62 16.61
C GLY A 55 7.20 17.73 16.51
N GLU A 56 6.84 17.42 15.26
CA GLU A 56 5.72 16.53 14.92
C GLU A 56 6.03 15.08 15.31
N VAL A 57 5.05 14.41 15.93
CA VAL A 57 5.11 12.99 16.23
C VAL A 57 4.35 12.25 15.15
N VAL A 58 5.07 11.42 14.41
CA VAL A 58 4.53 10.68 13.26
C VAL A 58 4.60 9.19 13.57
N HIS A 59 3.50 8.48 13.32
CA HIS A 59 3.51 7.02 13.23
C HIS A 59 3.66 6.61 11.77
N GLU A 60 4.62 5.75 11.49
CA GLU A 60 4.87 5.23 10.15
C GLU A 60 4.68 3.71 10.12
N TRP A 61 3.94 3.27 9.10
CA TRP A 61 3.56 1.89 8.89
C TRP A 61 3.89 1.47 7.47
N LEU A 62 4.31 0.22 7.32
CA LEU A 62 4.24 -0.48 6.05
C LEU A 62 2.94 -1.29 6.03
N LEU A 63 2.06 -1.03 5.07
CA LEU A 63 0.74 -1.66 4.94
C LEU A 63 0.72 -2.65 3.78
N THR A 64 0.11 -3.81 3.96
CA THR A 64 -0.16 -4.79 2.89
C THR A 64 -1.37 -5.67 3.24
N ALA A 65 -1.84 -6.50 2.31
CA ALA A 65 -2.93 -7.42 2.60
C ALA A 65 -2.45 -8.56 3.51
N ALA A 66 -3.21 -8.91 4.55
CA ALA A 66 -2.86 -9.97 5.49
C ALA A 66 -2.65 -11.34 4.82
N ALA A 67 -3.23 -11.58 3.64
CA ALA A 67 -3.02 -12.82 2.90
C ALA A 67 -1.57 -12.99 2.40
N THR A 68 -0.80 -11.91 2.25
CA THR A 68 0.57 -11.95 1.71
C THR A 68 1.63 -12.19 2.79
N THR A 69 1.25 -12.12 4.07
CA THR A 69 2.17 -12.07 5.22
C THR A 69 2.06 -13.23 6.20
N ARG A 70 1.38 -14.33 5.83
CA ARG A 70 1.12 -15.49 6.74
C ARG A 70 2.18 -16.57 6.71
N THR A 71 3.15 -16.49 5.80
CA THR A 71 4.21 -17.48 5.68
C THR A 71 5.25 -17.32 6.81
N PRO A 72 5.98 -18.40 7.17
CA PRO A 72 7.01 -18.32 8.20
C PRO A 72 8.22 -17.45 7.79
N TYR A 73 8.51 -17.36 6.49
CA TYR A 73 9.55 -16.51 5.93
C TYR A 73 8.96 -15.55 4.91
N GLY A 74 9.62 -14.41 4.74
CA GLY A 74 9.26 -13.43 3.73
C GLY A 74 10.38 -12.45 3.46
N GLU A 75 10.18 -11.68 2.40
CA GLU A 75 11.14 -10.74 1.86
C GLU A 75 10.43 -9.44 1.51
N ILE A 76 11.09 -8.32 1.81
CA ILE A 76 10.74 -7.00 1.29
C ILE A 76 11.81 -6.65 0.26
N GLY A 77 11.44 -6.65 -1.02
CA GLY A 77 12.39 -6.29 -2.07
C GLY A 77 12.67 -4.80 -2.07
N LEU A 78 13.87 -4.45 -2.54
CA LEU A 78 14.33 -3.07 -2.62
C LEU A 78 14.53 -2.70 -4.09
N ARG A 79 14.10 -1.50 -4.46
CA ARG A 79 14.41 -0.90 -5.76
C ARG A 79 15.47 0.17 -5.57
N PRO A 80 16.39 0.38 -6.52
CA PRO A 80 17.40 1.44 -6.41
C PRO A 80 16.83 2.82 -6.08
N SER A 81 15.59 3.11 -6.50
CA SER A 81 14.94 4.39 -6.24
C SER A 81 14.52 4.61 -4.79
N VAL A 82 14.40 3.57 -3.95
CA VAL A 82 13.93 3.70 -2.56
C VAL A 82 15.05 3.78 -1.52
N THR A 83 16.31 3.73 -1.97
CA THR A 83 17.50 3.82 -1.11
C THR A 83 18.30 5.08 -1.41
N GLU A 84 19.00 5.60 -0.42
CA GLU A 84 20.00 6.66 -0.57
C GLU A 84 21.30 6.22 0.14
N PRO A 85 22.44 6.10 -0.58
CA PRO A 85 22.58 6.24 -2.03
C PRO A 85 21.73 5.26 -2.84
N ALA A 86 21.45 5.60 -4.10
CA ALA A 86 20.81 4.65 -5.02
C ALA A 86 21.67 3.37 -5.13
N GLU A 87 21.02 2.21 -5.17
CA GLU A 87 21.66 0.88 -5.23
C GLU A 87 22.46 0.47 -3.98
N ALA A 88 22.38 1.25 -2.88
CA ALA A 88 23.10 0.93 -1.66
C ALA A 88 22.64 -0.40 -1.01
N ALA A 89 21.43 -0.85 -1.32
CA ALA A 89 20.93 -2.17 -0.95
C ALA A 89 20.44 -2.93 -2.19
N ALA A 90 21.26 -3.88 -2.65
CA ALA A 90 20.98 -4.71 -3.82
C ALA A 90 20.14 -5.96 -3.49
N GLU A 91 20.18 -6.41 -2.24
CA GLU A 91 19.49 -7.61 -1.78
C GLU A 91 18.16 -7.24 -1.09
N PRO A 92 17.12 -8.09 -1.20
CA PRO A 92 15.89 -7.92 -0.45
C PRO A 92 16.14 -8.03 1.06
N ILE A 93 15.31 -7.37 1.87
CA ILE A 93 15.31 -7.52 3.33
C ILE A 93 14.64 -8.85 3.65
N ALA A 94 15.45 -9.83 4.05
CA ALA A 94 14.96 -11.13 4.52
C ALA A 94 14.41 -11.02 5.95
N LEU A 95 13.17 -11.49 6.12
CA LEU A 95 12.45 -11.43 7.39
C LEU A 95 12.15 -12.85 7.89
N PRO A 96 12.94 -13.39 8.82
CA PRO A 96 12.55 -14.57 9.58
C PRO A 96 11.39 -14.22 10.52
N ASP A 97 10.59 -15.24 10.86
CA ASP A 97 9.37 -15.11 11.65
C ASP A 97 8.42 -14.08 11.01
N PHE A 98 8.29 -14.17 9.68
CA PHE A 98 7.71 -13.11 8.85
C PHE A 98 6.31 -12.73 9.30
N ALA A 99 5.45 -13.72 9.58
CA ALA A 99 4.11 -13.49 10.07
C ALA A 99 4.07 -12.67 11.38
N ASP A 100 5.03 -12.87 12.28
CA ASP A 100 5.09 -12.20 13.58
C ASP A 100 5.62 -10.75 13.47
N ARG A 101 6.16 -10.36 12.30
CA ARG A 101 6.58 -8.98 12.04
C ARG A 101 5.42 -8.04 11.73
N TRP A 102 4.21 -8.57 11.53
CA TRP A 102 3.04 -7.79 11.16
C TRP A 102 1.97 -7.85 12.26
N LEU A 103 1.38 -6.70 12.53
CA LEU A 103 0.09 -6.61 13.18
C LEU A 103 -1.00 -7.02 12.17
N HIS A 104 -1.63 -8.16 12.39
CA HIS A 104 -2.72 -8.67 11.55
C HIS A 104 -4.07 -8.13 12.01
N LEU A 105 -4.67 -7.25 11.22
CA LEU A 105 -6.01 -6.70 11.42
C LEU A 105 -7.01 -7.52 10.62
N ALA A 106 -7.32 -8.71 11.13
CA ALA A 106 -8.06 -9.75 10.41
C ALA A 106 -9.44 -9.31 9.91
N GLU A 107 -10.15 -8.46 10.67
CA GLU A 107 -11.47 -7.92 10.29
C GLU A 107 -11.43 -7.04 9.02
N LEU A 108 -10.27 -6.49 8.69
CA LEU A 108 -10.04 -5.69 7.50
C LEU A 108 -9.25 -6.43 6.41
N GLY A 109 -8.77 -7.64 6.69
CA GLY A 109 -7.84 -8.34 5.80
C GLY A 109 -6.50 -7.62 5.61
N LEU A 110 -6.13 -6.73 6.52
CA LEU A 110 -4.94 -5.87 6.48
C LEU A 110 -3.83 -6.41 7.39
N ALA A 111 -2.57 -6.26 6.98
CA ALA A 111 -1.39 -6.41 7.81
C ALA A 111 -0.61 -5.08 7.85
N ALA A 112 -0.16 -4.69 9.03
CA ALA A 112 0.61 -3.46 9.25
C ALA A 112 1.91 -3.75 10.01
N MET A 113 3.03 -3.20 9.55
CA MET A 113 4.33 -3.34 10.21
C MET A 113 4.85 -1.95 10.62
N PRO A 114 5.17 -1.71 11.90
CA PRO A 114 5.90 -0.51 12.30
C PRO A 114 7.27 -0.47 11.62
N THR A 115 7.66 0.67 11.06
CA THR A 115 8.85 0.75 10.20
C THR A 115 10.14 1.07 10.95
N GLY A 116 10.11 1.34 12.26
CA GLY A 116 11.30 1.65 13.03
C GLY A 116 12.41 0.59 12.91
N GLY A 117 12.05 -0.69 12.85
CA GLY A 117 13.01 -1.78 12.61
C GLY A 117 13.61 -1.77 11.19
N LEU A 118 12.86 -1.31 10.19
CA LEU A 118 13.34 -1.15 8.81
C LEU A 118 14.30 0.03 8.68
N HIS A 119 14.04 1.13 9.40
CA HIS A 119 14.96 2.26 9.48
C HIS A 119 16.27 1.87 10.16
N GLY A 120 16.22 1.18 11.30
CA GLY A 120 17.42 0.66 11.96
C GLY A 120 18.21 -0.31 11.07
N HIS A 121 17.53 -1.18 10.31
CA HIS A 121 18.18 -2.06 9.34
C HIS A 121 18.92 -1.29 8.24
N ALA A 122 18.34 -0.19 7.74
CA ALA A 122 18.98 0.66 6.75
C ALA A 122 20.22 1.37 7.32
N GLU A 123 20.10 1.92 8.54
CA GLU A 123 21.20 2.58 9.26
C GLU A 123 22.38 1.63 9.50
N ASP A 124 22.12 0.40 9.97
CA ASP A 124 23.13 -0.64 10.16
C ASP A 124 23.80 -1.03 8.83
N GLY A 125 23.06 -0.94 7.72
CA GLY A 125 23.54 -1.15 6.36
C GLY A 125 24.27 0.05 5.74
N GLY A 126 24.30 1.21 6.41
CA GLY A 126 24.95 2.42 5.92
C GLY A 126 24.19 3.16 4.80
N TRP A 127 22.86 2.98 4.72
CA TRP A 127 21.99 3.66 3.76
C TRP A 127 20.72 4.19 4.45
N SER A 128 19.93 4.99 3.74
CA SER A 128 18.67 5.50 4.26
C SER A 128 17.53 5.32 3.26
N TRP A 129 16.31 5.29 3.79
CA TRP A 129 15.10 5.19 2.98
C TRP A 129 14.83 6.52 2.25
N ARG A 130 14.52 6.42 0.96
CA ARG A 130 14.11 7.54 0.11
C ARG A 130 12.65 7.38 -0.32
N THR A 131 11.74 7.38 0.65
CA THR A 131 10.32 7.07 0.42
C THR A 131 9.48 8.31 0.12
N GLN A 132 8.36 8.12 -0.59
CA GLN A 132 7.30 9.13 -0.76
C GLN A 132 6.01 8.54 -0.20
N GLN A 133 5.70 8.81 1.05
CA GLN A 133 4.68 8.07 1.77
C GLN A 133 3.27 8.53 1.38
N VAL A 134 2.29 7.64 1.54
CA VAL A 134 0.90 8.07 1.66
C VAL A 134 0.77 8.76 3.02
N THR A 135 0.50 10.05 3.03
CA THR A 135 0.27 10.82 4.27
C THR A 135 -1.22 10.98 4.54
N ASP A 136 -1.59 11.56 5.68
CA ASP A 136 -2.99 11.95 5.96
C ASP A 136 -3.58 12.91 4.93
N ALA A 137 -2.73 13.68 4.25
CA ALA A 137 -3.17 14.56 3.15
C ALA A 137 -3.51 13.77 1.87
N VAL A 138 -2.99 12.56 1.71
CA VAL A 138 -3.28 11.71 0.53
C VAL A 138 -4.32 10.65 0.85
N ALA A 139 -4.36 10.15 2.09
CA ALA A 139 -5.36 9.18 2.55
C ALA A 139 -6.79 9.77 2.45
N ALA A 140 -7.73 8.98 1.92
CA ALA A 140 -9.10 9.42 1.77
C ALA A 140 -9.79 9.55 3.14
N PRO A 141 -10.42 10.69 3.44
CA PRO A 141 -11.24 10.83 4.63
C PRO A 141 -12.56 10.05 4.49
N ALA A 142 -13.23 9.78 5.61
CA ALA A 142 -14.43 8.94 5.66
C ALA A 142 -15.58 9.48 4.79
N ASP A 143 -15.73 10.80 4.71
CA ASP A 143 -16.74 11.45 3.88
C ASP A 143 -16.49 11.22 2.38
N MET A 144 -15.23 11.20 1.94
CA MET A 144 -14.88 10.85 0.56
C MET A 144 -15.16 9.38 0.27
N VAL A 145 -14.77 8.47 1.17
CA VAL A 145 -15.08 7.03 1.01
C VAL A 145 -16.60 6.81 0.95
N ALA A 146 -17.37 7.54 1.75
CA ALA A 146 -18.83 7.48 1.75
C ALA A 146 -19.45 8.00 0.43
N ARG A 147 -18.77 8.91 -0.30
CA ARG A 147 -19.20 9.41 -1.61
C ARG A 147 -19.00 8.40 -2.75
N VAL A 148 -18.25 7.31 -2.54
CA VAL A 148 -18.16 6.24 -3.54
C VAL A 148 -19.54 5.58 -3.71
N GLY A 149 -20.15 5.81 -4.87
CA GLY A 149 -21.47 5.30 -5.26
C GLY A 149 -21.41 3.92 -5.92
N VAL A 150 -22.59 3.42 -6.31
CA VAL A 150 -22.73 2.12 -7.02
C VAL A 150 -22.32 2.22 -8.49
N GLU A 151 -22.39 3.41 -9.06
CA GLU A 151 -21.90 3.69 -10.40
C GLU A 151 -20.36 3.67 -10.42
N PRO A 152 -19.72 2.87 -11.29
CA PRO A 152 -18.27 2.79 -11.34
C PRO A 152 -17.61 4.14 -11.65
N GLY A 153 -16.60 4.50 -10.85
CA GLY A 153 -15.70 5.63 -11.07
C GLY A 153 -14.31 5.17 -11.49
N SER A 154 -13.53 6.07 -12.11
CA SER A 154 -12.11 5.83 -12.40
C SER A 154 -11.33 5.69 -11.09
N ALA A 155 -10.47 4.68 -11.04
CA ALA A 155 -9.55 4.42 -9.94
C ALA A 155 -8.19 4.00 -10.49
N PHE A 156 -7.17 4.12 -9.65
CA PHE A 156 -5.79 3.78 -10.01
C PHE A 156 -5.23 2.85 -8.95
N VAL A 157 -4.62 1.75 -9.37
CA VAL A 157 -3.91 0.84 -8.47
C VAL A 157 -2.43 0.95 -8.77
N LEU A 158 -1.66 1.39 -7.78
CA LEU A 158 -0.21 1.56 -7.90
C LEU A 158 0.50 0.35 -7.27
N ALA A 159 0.99 -0.56 -8.09
CA ALA A 159 1.41 -1.89 -7.67
C ALA A 159 2.79 -2.28 -8.21
N LEU A 160 3.27 -3.43 -7.74
CA LEU A 160 4.41 -4.12 -8.32
C LEU A 160 3.97 -5.45 -8.90
N GLY A 161 3.94 -5.50 -10.24
CA GLY A 161 3.61 -6.68 -11.01
C GLY A 161 4.55 -7.85 -10.72
N VAL A 162 4.27 -9.01 -11.30
CA VAL A 162 5.15 -10.17 -11.26
C VAL A 162 5.49 -10.53 -12.70
N GLY A 163 6.72 -10.22 -13.13
CA GLY A 163 7.22 -10.57 -14.45
C GLY A 163 7.55 -12.06 -14.56
N ASP A 164 7.58 -12.57 -15.80
CA ASP A 164 7.92 -13.97 -16.10
C ASP A 164 9.34 -14.35 -15.65
N ASP A 165 10.24 -13.37 -15.55
CA ASP A 165 11.62 -13.49 -15.07
C ASP A 165 11.75 -13.31 -13.54
N GLY A 166 10.62 -13.16 -12.83
CA GLY A 166 10.57 -12.86 -11.40
C GLY A 166 10.77 -11.39 -11.05
N SER A 167 10.94 -10.51 -12.04
CA SER A 167 11.02 -9.07 -11.80
C SER A 167 9.72 -8.50 -11.22
N ARG A 168 9.84 -7.38 -10.51
CA ARG A 168 8.72 -6.69 -9.85
C ARG A 168 8.57 -5.25 -10.39
N PRO A 169 8.10 -5.07 -11.63
CA PRO A 169 7.98 -3.76 -12.27
C PRO A 169 6.95 -2.87 -11.57
N LEU A 170 7.22 -1.57 -11.49
CA LEU A 170 6.28 -0.55 -11.03
C LEU A 170 5.19 -0.34 -12.08
N GLU A 171 3.94 -0.55 -11.70
CA GLU A 171 2.78 -0.47 -12.58
C GLU A 171 1.71 0.41 -11.94
N ALA A 172 1.13 1.33 -12.72
CA ALA A 172 -0.08 2.06 -12.36
C ALA A 172 -1.18 1.65 -13.34
N VAL A 173 -2.16 0.88 -12.86
CA VAL A 173 -3.29 0.44 -13.71
C VAL A 173 -4.50 1.30 -13.47
N ILE A 174 -5.20 1.58 -14.55
CA ILE A 174 -6.44 2.33 -14.58
C ILE A 174 -7.57 1.32 -14.47
N GLU A 175 -8.33 1.41 -13.40
CA GLU A 175 -9.41 0.49 -13.08
C GLU A 175 -10.70 1.22 -12.71
N ARG A 176 -11.71 0.45 -12.35
CA ARG A 176 -12.99 0.97 -11.91
C ARG A 176 -13.28 0.60 -10.47
N VAL A 177 -13.69 1.60 -9.70
CA VAL A 177 -14.11 1.44 -8.31
C VAL A 177 -15.59 1.71 -8.17
N ALA A 178 -16.30 0.86 -7.44
CA ALA A 178 -17.71 1.03 -7.13
C ALA A 178 -18.02 0.53 -5.72
N ARG A 179 -19.14 0.98 -5.17
CA ARG A 179 -19.72 0.42 -3.96
C ARG A 179 -20.44 -0.89 -4.28
N ALA A 180 -20.11 -1.95 -3.55
CA ALA A 180 -20.72 -3.27 -3.65
C ALA A 180 -21.13 -3.73 -2.25
N GLY A 181 -22.44 -3.76 -1.98
CA GLY A 181 -22.94 -3.99 -0.62
C GLY A 181 -22.54 -2.86 0.33
N ASP A 182 -21.93 -3.20 1.46
CA ASP A 182 -21.41 -2.26 2.45
C ASP A 182 -19.97 -1.77 2.14
N GLY A 183 -19.29 -2.41 1.19
CA GLY A 183 -17.89 -2.18 0.87
C GLY A 183 -17.63 -1.38 -0.41
N VAL A 184 -16.37 -0.99 -0.57
CA VAL A 184 -15.81 -0.43 -1.81
C VAL A 184 -15.00 -1.51 -2.51
N ARG A 185 -15.08 -1.55 -3.84
CA ARG A 185 -14.51 -2.63 -4.64
C ARG A 185 -13.89 -2.10 -5.93
N VAL A 186 -12.71 -2.60 -6.28
CA VAL A 186 -12.20 -2.57 -7.66
C VAL A 186 -12.86 -3.69 -8.43
N THR A 187 -13.60 -3.36 -9.49
CA THR A 187 -14.54 -4.30 -10.14
C THR A 187 -13.89 -5.32 -11.07
N THR A 188 -12.60 -5.16 -11.35
CA THR A 188 -11.81 -6.06 -12.20
C THR A 188 -10.91 -6.91 -11.31
N GLU A 189 -10.73 -8.19 -11.66
CA GLU A 189 -9.72 -9.03 -11.03
C GLU A 189 -8.32 -8.68 -11.57
N LEU A 190 -7.40 -8.39 -10.65
CA LEU A 190 -6.02 -8.01 -10.88
C LEU A 190 -5.07 -9.14 -10.46
N PRO A 191 -3.86 -9.21 -11.06
CA PRO A 191 -2.88 -10.25 -10.72
C PRO A 191 -2.46 -10.22 -9.24
N SER A 192 -1.96 -11.35 -8.73
CA SER A 192 -1.59 -11.51 -7.31
C SER A 192 -0.58 -10.47 -6.80
N GLY A 193 0.35 -10.00 -7.64
CA GLY A 193 1.32 -8.95 -7.28
C GLY A 193 0.69 -7.62 -6.85
N TYR A 194 -0.56 -7.37 -7.25
CA TYR A 194 -1.32 -6.15 -6.94
C TYR A 194 -1.98 -6.19 -5.57
N VAL A 195 -2.13 -7.38 -4.98
CA VAL A 195 -2.73 -7.54 -3.66
C VAL A 195 -1.88 -6.80 -2.63
N GLY A 196 -2.52 -5.93 -1.84
CA GLY A 196 -1.88 -5.03 -0.88
C GLY A 196 -1.50 -3.65 -1.44
N ALA A 197 -1.69 -3.40 -2.75
CA ALA A 197 -1.41 -2.12 -3.35
C ALA A 197 -2.38 -1.01 -2.88
N PRO A 198 -1.93 0.25 -2.78
CA PRO A 198 -2.80 1.39 -2.56
C PRO A 198 -3.73 1.61 -3.78
N VAL A 199 -5.01 1.88 -3.49
CA VAL A 199 -6.04 2.19 -4.48
C VAL A 199 -6.40 3.67 -4.38
N PHE A 200 -6.29 4.41 -5.48
CA PHE A 200 -6.59 5.82 -5.55
C PHE A 200 -7.91 6.06 -6.29
N GLY A 201 -8.78 6.87 -5.69
CA GLY A 201 -10.02 7.34 -6.30
C GLY A 201 -9.90 8.80 -6.70
N VAL A 202 -10.67 9.18 -7.71
CA VAL A 202 -10.75 10.57 -8.19
C VAL A 202 -11.95 11.26 -7.57
N GLU A 203 -11.71 12.44 -7.04
CA GLU A 203 -12.73 13.38 -6.61
C GLU A 203 -12.61 14.70 -7.39
N ALA A 204 -13.74 15.25 -7.83
CA ALA A 204 -13.81 16.61 -8.34
C ALA A 204 -14.36 17.52 -7.24
N LEU A 205 -13.49 18.35 -6.66
CA LEU A 205 -13.86 19.40 -5.70
C LEU A 205 -13.69 20.74 -6.38
N ASP A 206 -14.75 21.55 -6.42
CA ASP A 206 -14.73 22.91 -7.00
C ASP A 206 -14.17 23.00 -8.45
N GLY A 207 -14.28 21.90 -9.21
CA GLY A 207 -13.79 21.81 -10.59
C GLY A 207 -12.32 21.39 -10.73
N GLU A 208 -11.62 21.18 -9.62
CA GLU A 208 -10.26 20.63 -9.59
C GLU A 208 -10.31 19.13 -9.29
N LEU A 209 -9.53 18.34 -10.05
CA LEU A 209 -9.39 16.91 -9.82
C LEU A 209 -8.40 16.69 -8.69
N SER A 210 -8.81 15.93 -7.68
CA SER A 210 -7.94 15.48 -6.61
C SER A 210 -7.95 13.96 -6.52
N LEU A 211 -6.78 13.39 -6.27
CA LEU A 211 -6.61 11.96 -6.03
C LEU A 211 -6.45 11.73 -4.54
N ARG A 212 -7.21 10.77 -4.01
CA ARG A 212 -7.00 10.28 -2.65
C ARG A 212 -6.87 8.78 -2.63
N CYS A 213 -6.02 8.28 -1.75
CA CYS A 213 -5.88 6.86 -1.50
C CYS A 213 -7.13 6.37 -0.74
N LEU A 214 -8.03 5.68 -1.44
CA LEU A 214 -9.25 5.11 -0.86
C LEU A 214 -8.94 4.03 0.15
N GLY A 215 -7.84 3.29 -0.04
CA GLY A 215 -7.51 2.15 0.79
C GLY A 215 -6.50 1.21 0.15
N LEU A 216 -6.55 -0.03 0.59
CA LEU A 216 -5.66 -1.10 0.19
C LEU A 216 -6.43 -2.21 -0.53
N LEU A 217 -5.89 -2.70 -1.65
CA LEU A 217 -6.48 -3.76 -2.46
C LEU A 217 -6.37 -5.12 -1.75
N LEU A 218 -7.49 -5.76 -1.44
CA LEU A 218 -7.53 -7.09 -0.83
C LEU A 218 -7.52 -8.20 -1.91
N PRO A 219 -7.27 -9.47 -1.57
CA PRO A 219 -7.41 -10.57 -2.52
C PRO A 219 -8.78 -10.57 -3.21
N ALA A 220 -8.83 -11.01 -4.46
CA ALA A 220 -10.08 -11.09 -5.19
C ALA A 220 -11.06 -12.05 -4.50
N ASP A 221 -12.33 -11.66 -4.50
CA ASP A 221 -13.46 -12.54 -4.25
C ASP A 221 -14.52 -12.33 -5.35
N ASP A 222 -15.78 -12.76 -5.16
CA ASP A 222 -16.80 -12.72 -6.22
C ASP A 222 -17.05 -11.30 -6.78
N GLY A 223 -16.48 -11.02 -7.96
CA GLY A 223 -16.70 -9.78 -8.73
C GLY A 223 -15.57 -8.73 -8.72
N GLY A 224 -14.30 -9.10 -8.44
CA GLY A 224 -13.15 -8.18 -8.36
C GLY A 224 -12.42 -8.17 -7.01
N HIS A 225 -11.87 -7.05 -6.57
CA HIS A 225 -11.12 -6.93 -5.31
C HIS A 225 -11.81 -5.98 -4.32
N PRO A 226 -12.15 -6.44 -3.11
CA PRO A 226 -12.53 -5.56 -2.02
C PRO A 226 -11.39 -4.56 -1.68
N VAL A 227 -11.76 -3.37 -1.21
CA VAL A 227 -10.82 -2.35 -0.74
C VAL A 227 -10.96 -2.21 0.77
N ALA A 228 -9.89 -2.45 1.51
CA ALA A 228 -9.80 -2.06 2.92
C ALA A 228 -9.68 -0.54 2.98
N THR A 229 -10.79 0.16 3.25
CA THR A 229 -10.85 1.62 3.12
C THR A 229 -10.10 2.36 4.23
N PHE A 230 -9.50 3.49 3.89
CA PHE A 230 -8.57 4.21 4.78
C PHE A 230 -9.20 4.70 6.09
N ASP A 231 -10.49 5.07 6.07
CA ASP A 231 -11.26 5.41 7.27
C ASP A 231 -11.32 4.25 8.27
N ARG A 232 -11.45 3.02 7.77
CA ARG A 232 -11.43 1.79 8.59
C ARG A 232 -10.01 1.43 9.03
N ILE A 233 -9.03 1.56 8.12
CA ILE A 233 -7.60 1.32 8.42
C ILE A 233 -7.15 2.18 9.60
N ARG A 234 -7.38 3.50 9.54
CA ARG A 234 -7.00 4.44 10.59
C ARG A 234 -7.62 4.08 11.94
N SER A 235 -8.93 3.80 11.92
CA SER A 235 -9.66 3.39 13.12
C SER A 235 -9.08 2.12 13.75
N ALA A 236 -8.71 1.13 12.93
CA ALA A 236 -8.14 -0.13 13.40
C ALA A 236 -6.70 0.02 13.92
N LEU A 237 -5.85 0.82 13.26
CA LEU A 237 -4.50 1.11 13.73
C LEU A 237 -4.51 1.89 15.06
N ALA A 238 -5.41 2.86 15.19
CA ALA A 238 -5.60 3.59 16.44
C ALA A 238 -6.04 2.66 17.58
N ALA A 239 -6.99 1.76 17.33
CA ALA A 239 -7.43 0.77 18.33
C ALA A 239 -6.29 -0.18 18.75
N ALA A 240 -5.55 -0.73 17.78
CA ALA A 240 -4.49 -1.69 18.06
C ALA A 240 -3.29 -1.08 18.79
N THR A 241 -3.01 0.21 18.58
CA THR A 241 -1.93 0.91 19.28
C THR A 241 -2.35 1.51 20.62
N ALA A 242 -3.64 1.73 20.85
CA ALA A 242 -4.15 2.17 22.14
C ALA A 242 -3.88 1.14 23.25
N ASP A 243 -3.93 -0.15 22.93
CA ASP A 243 -3.63 -1.25 23.87
C ASP A 243 -2.14 -1.35 24.25
N HIS A 244 -1.27 -0.58 23.59
CA HIS A 244 0.19 -0.57 23.79
C HIS A 244 0.71 0.76 24.34
N ARG A 245 -0.18 1.69 24.73
CA ARG A 245 0.17 3.00 25.34
C ARG A 245 0.00 3.01 26.85
#